data_AF-A0AAN5CYW6-F1
#
_entry.id   AF-A0AAN5CYW6-F1
#
_cell.length_a   1.000
_cell.length_b   1.000
_cell.length_c   1.000
_cell.angle_alpha   90.00
_cell.angle_beta   90.00
_cell.angle_gamma   90.00
#
_symmetry.space_group_name_H-M   'P 1'
#
loop_
_entity.id
_entity.type
_entity.pdbx_description
1 polymer ?
#
loop_
_entity_poly.entity_id
_entity_poly.type
_entity_poly.pdbx_seq_one_letter_code
_entity_poly.pdbx_strand_id
1 'polypeptide(L)'
;RDDGKGESVCCCCAPCTQTGLTCTRLLLSRPGRFCLLFTSMLLLYLFYLGVSWSVEVQAFGEESSAIRTGINTTRAKEVLSSLCDAYNRNEVSGDACHRLCFDQEWTVADFYEGNKVVVVIKDGGQQAVFKSLHPSIEDYESSPEGEKEEDFLRRIRDKTDEELMLGWPSDLIDHLLSILWPSHLRSGGQQLSAADRRSLWALMQQPEYLTFRILPLSRVTPKVIGSCGHMYEVESLVAFRMKGYYMNLKGKILVHLMGTLKLFYEFLNEPLQWCDVRFDNLGLSAEYPKRFVMMDGDLLFTESKLKALMTSKTCKTDADCAIGDCTSRCQADFKCGPRNNENLDVFCEKLINKLFGNAWSKSNKYLNACHDTVTNTTTKLNDLRLTWSWTLSDV
;
A
#
# COMPACT_ATOMS: atom_id res chain seq x y z
N ARG A 1 -38.86 58.33 -57.89
CA ARG A 1 -39.98 58.69 -57.00
C ARG A 1 -39.45 58.44 -55.61
N ASP A 2 -39.19 59.55 -54.92
CA ASP A 2 -38.51 59.68 -53.64
C ASP A 2 -39.23 59.00 -52.46
N ASP A 3 -38.49 59.04 -51.35
CA ASP A 3 -38.82 58.78 -49.94
C ASP A 3 -38.62 57.32 -49.50
N GLY A 4 -37.72 56.99 -48.56
CA GLY A 4 -36.92 57.80 -47.64
C GLY A 4 -36.74 57.04 -46.33
N LYS A 5 -35.60 57.29 -45.68
CA LYS A 5 -35.21 56.92 -44.30
C LYS A 5 -34.61 55.54 -44.06
N GLY A 6 -33.27 55.54 -44.06
CA GLY A 6 -32.51 54.66 -43.18
C GLY A 6 -32.61 55.15 -41.73
N GLU A 7 -32.54 54.20 -40.79
CA GLU A 7 -32.26 54.47 -39.38
C GLU A 7 -31.23 53.46 -38.87
N SER A 8 -30.28 54.00 -38.12
CA SER A 8 -29.07 53.40 -37.61
C SER A 8 -29.23 53.00 -36.13
N VAL A 9 -28.84 51.75 -35.84
CA VAL A 9 -27.94 51.27 -34.76
C VAL A 9 -28.31 51.55 -33.29
N CYS A 10 -28.19 50.52 -32.43
CA CYS A 10 -27.47 50.66 -31.15
C CYS A 10 -27.00 49.31 -30.57
N CYS A 11 -25.68 49.09 -30.59
CA CYS A 11 -24.99 48.13 -29.73
C CYS A 11 -24.96 48.67 -28.28
N CYS A 12 -25.24 47.81 -27.31
CA CYS A 12 -25.18 48.13 -25.89
C CYS A 12 -23.74 48.23 -25.40
N CYS A 13 -23.13 49.42 -25.43
CA CYS A 13 -21.97 49.81 -24.63
C CYS A 13 -21.81 51.35 -24.59
N ALA A 14 -22.76 52.07 -23.98
CA ALA A 14 -22.57 53.43 -23.43
C ALA A 14 -23.84 53.93 -22.68
N PRO A 15 -23.70 54.82 -21.68
CA PRO A 15 -24.80 55.23 -20.80
C PRO A 15 -25.61 56.39 -21.39
N CYS A 16 -26.91 56.20 -21.61
CA CYS A 16 -27.83 57.28 -21.98
C CYS A 16 -28.69 57.71 -20.79
N THR A 17 -28.51 58.96 -20.42
CA THR A 17 -29.34 59.75 -19.50
C THR A 17 -30.60 60.24 -20.20
N GLN A 18 -31.71 60.22 -19.44
CA GLN A 18 -32.97 60.93 -19.65
C GLN A 18 -33.83 60.56 -20.88
N THR A 19 -34.78 59.65 -20.67
CA THR A 19 -36.22 59.96 -20.71
C THR A 19 -36.98 58.79 -20.07
N GLY A 20 -37.98 59.10 -19.25
CA GLY A 20 -38.66 58.12 -18.41
C GLY A 20 -39.40 57.05 -19.19
N LEU A 21 -38.79 55.86 -19.32
CA LEU A 21 -39.52 54.61 -19.48
C LEU A 21 -39.03 53.62 -18.42
N THR A 22 -39.95 53.33 -17.51
CA THR A 22 -39.77 52.44 -16.39
C THR A 22 -39.34 51.03 -16.85
N CYS A 23 -38.26 50.52 -16.25
CA CYS A 23 -37.73 49.15 -16.40
C CYS A 23 -38.76 48.04 -16.09
N THR A 24 -39.98 48.39 -15.68
CA THR A 24 -41.04 47.47 -15.30
C THR A 24 -41.80 46.84 -16.48
N ARG A 25 -41.67 47.35 -17.72
CA ARG A 25 -42.40 46.77 -18.87
C ARG A 25 -41.70 45.58 -19.56
N LEU A 26 -40.40 45.36 -19.37
CA LEU A 26 -39.71 44.21 -19.98
C LEU A 26 -39.92 42.91 -19.19
N LEU A 27 -40.03 42.99 -17.86
CA LEU A 27 -40.27 41.85 -16.95
C LEU A 27 -41.66 41.21 -17.12
N LEU A 28 -42.62 41.94 -17.71
CA LEU A 28 -43.99 41.46 -17.95
C LEU A 28 -44.25 40.97 -19.37
N SER A 29 -43.25 41.05 -20.26
CA SER A 29 -43.34 40.53 -21.63
C SER A 29 -43.05 39.02 -21.68
N ARG A 30 -43.68 38.29 -22.63
CA ARG A 30 -43.43 36.85 -22.87
C ARG A 30 -41.94 36.47 -22.96
N PRO A 31 -41.06 37.22 -23.65
CA PRO A 31 -39.62 36.91 -23.68
C PRO A 31 -38.92 37.19 -22.34
N GLY A 32 -39.31 38.25 -21.61
CA GLY A 32 -38.73 38.57 -20.29
C GLY A 32 -39.02 37.49 -19.23
N ARG A 33 -40.22 36.89 -19.27
CA ARG A 33 -40.56 35.75 -18.40
C ARG A 33 -39.74 34.50 -18.71
N PHE A 34 -39.43 34.25 -19.99
CA PHE A 34 -38.56 33.15 -20.40
C PHE A 34 -37.11 33.34 -19.92
N CYS A 35 -36.57 34.57 -20.03
CA CYS A 35 -35.25 34.88 -19.49
C CYS A 35 -35.18 34.66 -17.97
N LEU A 36 -36.19 35.12 -17.20
CA LEU A 36 -36.23 34.93 -15.75
C LEU A 36 -36.29 33.44 -15.35
N LEU A 37 -37.09 32.64 -16.06
CA LEU A 37 -37.17 31.19 -15.83
C LEU A 37 -35.83 30.50 -16.13
N PHE A 38 -35.18 30.88 -17.23
CA PHE A 38 -33.89 30.31 -17.60
C PHE A 38 -32.79 30.68 -16.60
N THR A 39 -32.74 31.94 -16.14
CA THR A 39 -31.79 32.36 -15.11
C THR A 39 -32.04 31.69 -13.76
N SER A 40 -33.31 31.46 -13.40
CA SER A 40 -33.68 30.75 -12.18
C SER A 40 -33.26 29.27 -12.23
N MET A 41 -33.51 28.60 -13.36
CA MET A 41 -33.06 27.22 -13.61
C MET A 41 -31.53 27.11 -13.60
N LEU A 42 -30.83 28.08 -14.19
CA LEU A 42 -29.36 28.12 -14.17
C LEU A 42 -28.82 28.30 -12.74
N LEU A 43 -29.42 29.20 -11.96
CA LEU A 43 -29.02 29.41 -10.56
C LEU A 43 -29.32 28.19 -9.68
N LEU A 44 -30.46 27.53 -9.89
CA LEU A 44 -30.79 26.27 -9.21
C LEU A 44 -29.82 25.15 -9.60
N TYR A 45 -29.43 25.07 -10.87
CA TYR A 45 -28.44 24.10 -11.34
C TYR A 45 -27.04 24.38 -10.77
N LEU A 46 -26.61 25.64 -10.74
CA LEU A 46 -25.34 26.03 -10.13
C LEU A 46 -25.34 25.84 -8.61
N PHE A 47 -26.48 26.08 -7.95
CA PHE A 47 -26.66 25.78 -6.53
C PHE A 47 -26.64 24.27 -6.28
N TYR A 48 -27.32 23.48 -7.10
CA TYR A 48 -27.28 22.01 -7.05
C TYR A 48 -25.85 21.50 -7.22
N LEU A 49 -25.10 21.99 -8.22
CA LEU A 49 -23.69 21.67 -8.38
C LEU A 49 -22.88 22.08 -7.14
N GLY A 50 -23.06 23.29 -6.62
CA GLY A 50 -22.37 23.73 -5.40
C GLY A 50 -22.66 22.83 -4.19
N VAL A 51 -23.92 22.44 -3.99
CA VAL A 51 -24.36 21.57 -2.90
C VAL A 51 -23.83 20.14 -3.08
N SER A 52 -23.93 19.57 -4.28
CA SER A 52 -23.38 18.24 -4.60
C SER A 52 -21.87 18.18 -4.38
N TRP A 53 -21.13 19.22 -4.79
CA TRP A 53 -19.69 19.33 -4.52
C TRP A 53 -19.39 19.43 -3.02
N SER A 54 -20.17 20.18 -2.25
CA SER A 54 -19.97 20.25 -0.79
C SER A 54 -20.32 18.93 -0.08
N VAL A 55 -21.32 18.19 -0.55
CA VAL A 55 -21.69 16.88 0.00
C VAL A 55 -20.62 15.82 -0.31
N GLU A 56 -20.05 15.80 -1.51
CA GLU A 56 -18.92 14.91 -1.83
C GLU A 56 -17.68 15.26 -0.99
N VAL A 57 -17.34 16.55 -0.86
CA VAL A 57 -16.19 16.99 -0.04
C VAL A 57 -16.35 16.59 1.44
N GLN A 58 -17.58 16.57 1.95
CA GLN A 58 -17.86 16.19 3.35
C GLN A 58 -17.84 14.66 3.55
N ALA A 59 -18.22 13.88 2.53
CA ALA A 59 -18.09 12.42 2.53
C ALA A 59 -16.62 11.93 2.41
N PHE A 60 -15.72 12.73 1.83
CA PHE A 60 -14.27 12.45 1.82
C PHE A 60 -13.56 12.81 3.12
N GLY A 61 -14.25 13.44 4.09
CA GLY A 61 -13.67 13.93 5.34
C GLY A 61 -13.72 12.96 6.52
N GLU A 62 -14.43 11.84 6.39
CA GLU A 62 -14.80 11.00 7.54
C GLU A 62 -14.34 9.54 7.38
N GLU A 63 -13.05 9.34 7.12
CA GLU A 63 -12.39 8.04 7.33
C GLU A 63 -11.22 8.25 8.30
N SER A 64 -11.55 8.13 9.60
CA SER A 64 -10.67 7.93 10.75
C SER A 64 -9.31 8.65 10.73
N SER A 65 -9.30 9.96 10.99
CA SER A 65 -8.22 10.51 11.81
C SER A 65 -8.45 10.07 13.25
N ALA A 66 -8.21 8.79 13.55
CA ALA A 66 -8.03 8.37 14.92
C ALA A 66 -6.97 9.32 15.51
N ILE A 67 -7.40 10.15 16.48
CA ILE A 67 -6.50 10.95 17.28
C ILE A 67 -5.50 9.96 17.84
N ARG A 68 -4.24 9.99 17.37
CA ARG A 68 -3.18 9.23 18.01
C ARG A 68 -3.12 9.73 19.43
N THR A 69 -3.65 8.93 20.35
CA THR A 69 -3.30 8.97 21.76
C THR A 69 -1.78 9.04 21.84
N GLY A 70 -1.24 9.82 22.79
CA GLY A 70 0.20 10.09 22.87
C GLY A 70 1.03 8.81 22.72
N ILE A 71 2.16 8.90 22.01
CA ILE A 71 3.04 7.75 21.75
C ILE A 71 3.44 7.13 23.10
N ASN A 72 3.21 5.83 23.27
CA ASN A 72 3.58 5.10 24.48
C ASN A 72 5.10 4.83 24.50
N THR A 73 5.86 5.89 24.73
CA THR A 73 7.33 5.86 24.72
C THR A 73 7.91 4.96 25.82
N THR A 74 7.22 4.83 26.96
CA THR A 74 7.63 3.91 28.04
C THR A 74 7.60 2.47 27.55
N ARG A 75 6.47 2.04 26.97
CA ARG A 75 6.34 0.67 26.45
C ARG A 75 7.34 0.37 25.33
N ALA A 76 7.57 1.32 24.42
CA ALA A 76 8.58 1.18 23.36
C ALA A 76 9.98 0.92 23.95
N LYS A 77 10.36 1.68 24.98
CA LYS A 77 11.65 1.51 25.66
C LYS A 77 11.74 0.18 26.41
N GLU A 78 10.67 -0.29 27.03
CA GLU A 78 10.65 -1.62 27.67
C GLU A 78 10.94 -2.74 26.67
N VAL A 79 10.32 -2.70 25.49
CA VAL A 79 10.57 -3.69 24.43
C VAL A 79 12.04 -3.67 24.00
N LEU A 80 12.60 -2.48 23.74
CA LEU A 80 13.99 -2.33 23.33
C LEU A 80 14.97 -2.73 24.44
N SER A 81 14.73 -2.33 25.69
CA SER A 81 15.53 -2.72 26.85
C SER A 81 15.54 -4.24 27.03
N SER A 82 14.38 -4.89 26.95
CA SER A 82 14.33 -6.36 27.10
C SER A 82 15.13 -7.07 26.01
N LEU A 83 15.05 -6.61 24.75
CA LEU A 83 15.85 -7.14 23.66
C LEU A 83 17.36 -6.92 23.89
N CYS A 84 17.74 -5.72 24.31
CA CYS A 84 19.15 -5.37 24.54
C CYS A 84 19.73 -6.09 25.76
N ASP A 85 18.94 -6.33 26.80
CA ASP A 85 19.35 -7.13 27.95
C ASP A 85 19.64 -8.58 27.53
N ALA A 86 18.80 -9.18 26.67
CA ALA A 86 19.07 -10.50 26.11
C ALA A 86 20.33 -10.52 25.23
N TYR A 87 20.57 -9.46 24.46
CA TYR A 87 21.78 -9.32 23.65
C TYR A 87 23.04 -9.24 24.52
N ASN A 88 23.00 -8.43 25.59
CA ASN A 88 24.12 -8.29 26.52
C ASN A 88 24.44 -9.58 27.29
N ARG A 89 23.44 -10.45 27.48
CA ARG A 89 23.63 -11.80 28.03
C ARG A 89 24.10 -12.84 27.01
N ASN A 90 24.31 -12.45 25.75
CA ASN A 90 24.62 -13.33 24.62
C ASN A 90 23.54 -14.40 24.36
N GLU A 91 22.28 -14.09 24.69
CA GLU A 91 21.14 -14.97 24.40
C GLU A 91 20.62 -14.76 22.98
N VAL A 92 20.79 -13.56 22.44
CA VAL A 92 20.40 -13.17 21.08
C VAL A 92 21.56 -12.49 20.37
N SER A 93 21.46 -12.39 19.04
CA SER A 93 22.47 -11.79 18.18
C SER A 93 21.83 -11.13 16.97
N GLY A 94 22.65 -10.50 16.14
CA GLY A 94 22.22 -9.77 14.96
C GLY A 94 23.15 -8.60 14.66
N ASP A 95 23.15 -8.14 13.41
CA ASP A 95 24.05 -7.08 12.96
C ASP A 95 23.60 -5.67 13.30
N ALA A 96 22.33 -5.49 13.61
CA ALA A 96 21.82 -4.24 14.15
C ALA A 96 21.97 -4.14 15.67
N CYS A 97 22.23 -5.26 16.38
CA CYS A 97 22.24 -5.27 17.85
C CYS A 97 23.24 -4.30 18.46
N HIS A 98 24.49 -4.28 17.96
CA HIS A 98 25.50 -3.38 18.53
C HIS A 98 25.07 -1.92 18.43
N ARG A 99 24.60 -1.49 17.25
CA ARG A 99 24.09 -0.12 17.03
C ARG A 99 22.87 0.20 17.88
N LEU A 100 21.94 -0.75 18.01
CA LEU A 100 20.70 -0.56 18.78
C LEU A 100 20.94 -0.50 20.29
N CYS A 101 21.87 -1.31 20.81
CA CYS A 101 22.02 -1.59 22.24
C CYS A 101 23.25 -0.94 22.89
N PHE A 102 24.06 -0.19 22.14
CA PHE A 102 25.30 0.41 22.64
C PHE A 102 25.06 1.36 23.84
N ASP A 103 24.26 2.42 23.65
CA ASP A 103 24.00 3.41 24.69
C ASP A 103 22.68 3.18 25.44
N GLN A 104 21.78 2.36 24.88
CA GLN A 104 20.40 2.15 25.37
C GLN A 104 19.58 3.44 25.62
N GLU A 105 19.97 4.55 24.98
CA GLU A 105 19.24 5.81 25.01
C GLU A 105 18.52 6.04 23.68
N TRP A 106 17.23 5.70 23.64
CA TRP A 106 16.43 5.84 22.43
C TRP A 106 15.54 7.08 22.44
N THR A 107 15.63 7.87 21.38
CA THR A 107 14.62 8.89 21.06
C THR A 107 13.53 8.26 20.20
N VAL A 108 12.47 7.79 20.85
CA VAL A 108 11.31 7.15 20.19
C VAL A 108 10.52 8.20 19.42
N ALA A 109 10.44 8.04 18.10
CA ALA A 109 9.67 8.87 17.19
C ALA A 109 8.25 8.35 16.97
N ASP A 110 8.06 7.03 17.01
CA ASP A 110 6.75 6.38 16.88
C ASP A 110 6.78 4.99 17.51
N PHE A 111 5.60 4.50 17.91
CA PHE A 111 5.43 3.16 18.46
C PHE A 111 4.04 2.61 18.14
N TYR A 112 4.00 1.36 17.70
CA TYR A 112 2.77 0.60 17.48
C TYR A 112 2.92 -0.80 18.06
N GLU A 113 1.91 -1.26 18.78
CA GLU A 113 1.80 -2.62 19.31
C GLU A 113 0.34 -3.05 19.14
N GLY A 114 0.12 -4.06 18.31
CA GLY A 114 -1.20 -4.56 17.93
C GLY A 114 -1.10 -5.96 17.35
N ASN A 115 -1.36 -6.13 16.06
CA ASN A 115 -1.07 -7.38 15.35
C ASN A 115 0.45 -7.62 15.17
N LYS A 116 1.24 -6.56 15.30
CA LYS A 116 2.71 -6.56 15.30
C LYS A 116 3.24 -5.42 16.14
N VAL A 117 4.54 -5.42 16.36
CA VAL A 117 5.30 -4.38 17.06
C VAL A 117 6.12 -3.60 16.04
N VAL A 118 6.01 -2.28 16.07
CA VAL A 118 6.82 -1.36 15.27
C VAL A 118 7.36 -0.27 16.18
N VAL A 119 8.69 -0.15 16.24
CA VAL A 119 9.39 0.88 17.00
C VAL A 119 10.18 1.74 16.03
N VAL A 120 9.91 3.04 16.03
CA VAL A 120 10.66 4.01 15.21
C VAL A 120 11.50 4.86 16.13
N ILE A 121 12.83 4.83 15.95
CA ILE A 121 13.77 5.65 16.72
C ILE A 121 14.47 6.66 15.82
N LYS A 122 14.87 7.80 16.38
CA LYS A 122 15.76 8.74 15.70
C LYS A 122 17.20 8.31 15.92
N ASP A 123 17.96 8.22 14.84
CA ASP A 123 19.38 7.90 14.89
C ASP A 123 20.16 8.74 13.87
N GLY A 124 21.12 9.55 14.36
CA GLY A 124 22.00 10.36 13.52
C GLY A 124 21.29 11.31 12.53
N GLY A 125 20.05 11.74 12.84
CA GLY A 125 19.23 12.56 11.95
C GLY A 125 18.38 11.77 10.94
N GLN A 126 18.50 10.44 10.90
CA GLN A 126 17.64 9.52 10.17
C GLN A 126 16.67 8.81 11.13
N GLN A 127 15.75 8.01 10.59
CA GLN A 127 14.89 7.12 11.38
C GLN A 127 15.31 5.68 11.15
N ALA A 128 15.41 4.91 12.22
CA ALA A 128 15.51 3.45 12.16
C ALA A 128 14.17 2.85 12.56
N VAL A 129 13.66 1.93 11.72
CA VAL A 129 12.34 1.32 11.87
C VAL A 129 12.52 -0.15 12.19
N PHE A 130 12.31 -0.51 13.46
CA PHE A 130 12.37 -1.88 13.93
C PHE A 130 10.97 -2.49 13.97
N LYS A 131 10.88 -3.74 13.54
CA LYS A 131 9.63 -4.48 13.46
C LYS A 131 9.78 -5.88 14.05
N SER A 132 8.69 -6.39 14.61
CA SER A 132 8.55 -7.80 14.99
C SER A 132 7.08 -8.19 15.11
N LEU A 133 6.76 -9.47 14.97
CA LEU A 133 5.41 -9.99 15.23
C LEU A 133 5.02 -9.89 16.71
N HIS A 134 5.96 -10.20 17.62
CA HIS A 134 5.77 -10.19 19.06
C HIS A 134 6.74 -9.24 19.77
N PRO A 135 6.38 -8.71 20.96
CA PRO A 135 7.25 -7.80 21.70
C PRO A 135 8.47 -8.51 22.32
N SER A 136 8.34 -9.77 22.75
CA SER A 136 9.44 -10.52 23.37
C SER A 136 9.94 -11.64 22.47
N ILE A 137 11.21 -12.02 22.59
CA ILE A 137 11.73 -13.20 21.87
C ILE A 137 11.18 -14.51 22.47
N GLU A 138 10.75 -14.46 23.71
CA GLU A 138 10.13 -15.56 24.48
C GLU A 138 8.74 -15.93 23.97
N ASP A 139 8.11 -15.05 23.18
CA ASP A 139 6.80 -15.28 22.59
C ASP A 139 6.90 -16.16 21.32
N TYR A 140 8.11 -16.46 20.85
CA TYR A 140 8.36 -17.35 19.71
C TYR A 140 8.67 -18.76 20.17
N GLU A 141 8.42 -19.74 19.30
CA GLU A 141 8.86 -21.11 19.54
C GLU A 141 10.38 -21.15 19.70
N SER A 142 10.87 -21.83 20.74
CA SER A 142 12.30 -22.00 20.98
C SER A 142 12.98 -22.72 19.81
N SER A 143 14.20 -22.28 19.49
CA SER A 143 15.05 -23.00 18.52
C SER A 143 15.29 -24.43 19.01
N PRO A 144 15.28 -25.43 18.11
CA PRO A 144 15.62 -26.80 18.47
C PRO A 144 17.03 -26.88 19.08
N GLU A 145 17.12 -27.44 20.29
CA GLU A 145 18.39 -27.59 21.00
C GLU A 145 19.13 -28.87 20.60
N GLY A 146 20.46 -28.81 20.56
CA GLY A 146 21.31 -29.99 20.33
C GLY A 146 21.28 -30.56 18.92
N GLU A 147 20.57 -29.94 17.97
CA GLU A 147 20.54 -30.41 16.58
C GLU A 147 21.80 -30.01 15.80
N LYS A 148 22.16 -30.84 14.81
CA LYS A 148 23.27 -30.54 13.91
C LYS A 148 22.94 -29.31 13.06
N GLU A 149 23.97 -28.55 12.69
CA GLU A 149 23.79 -27.34 11.86
C GLU A 149 23.09 -27.64 10.53
N GLU A 150 23.47 -28.73 9.86
CA GLU A 150 22.82 -29.17 8.61
C GLU A 150 21.30 -29.38 8.76
N ASP A 151 20.86 -29.93 9.90
CA ASP A 151 19.45 -30.16 10.16
C ASP A 151 18.71 -28.85 10.44
N PHE A 152 19.34 -27.93 11.19
CA PHE A 152 18.84 -26.58 11.40
C PHE A 152 18.67 -25.85 10.08
N LEU A 153 19.70 -25.83 9.23
CA LEU A 153 19.65 -25.15 7.93
C LEU A 153 18.58 -25.73 7.00
N ARG A 154 18.34 -27.05 7.06
CA ARG A 154 17.23 -27.68 6.33
C ARG A 154 15.87 -27.16 6.82
N ARG A 155 15.68 -27.02 8.13
CA ARG A 155 14.45 -26.42 8.68
C ARG A 155 14.26 -24.98 8.25
N ILE A 156 15.33 -24.18 8.20
CA ILE A 156 15.29 -22.79 7.69
C ILE A 156 14.81 -22.77 6.23
N ARG A 157 15.37 -23.64 5.39
CA ARG A 157 14.92 -23.81 4.00
C ARG A 157 13.45 -24.21 3.93
N ASP A 158 13.06 -25.25 4.66
CA ASP A 158 11.70 -25.78 4.63
C ASP A 158 10.67 -24.74 5.10
N LYS A 159 11.00 -23.93 6.12
CA LYS A 159 10.17 -22.81 6.56
C LYS A 159 10.06 -21.71 5.51
N THR A 160 11.15 -21.38 4.84
CA THR A 160 11.14 -20.42 3.73
C THR A 160 10.24 -20.90 2.59
N ASP A 161 10.34 -22.18 2.24
CA ASP A 161 9.58 -22.78 1.15
C ASP A 161 8.10 -22.96 1.51
N GLU A 162 7.79 -23.29 2.77
CA GLU A 162 6.43 -23.30 3.30
C GLU A 162 5.78 -21.91 3.20
N GLU A 163 6.56 -20.85 3.43
CA GLU A 163 6.02 -19.49 3.41
C GLU A 163 5.88 -18.92 2.00
N LEU A 164 6.87 -19.12 1.13
CA LEU A 164 6.90 -18.46 -0.18
C LEU A 164 6.59 -19.39 -1.35
N MET A 165 6.68 -20.72 -1.17
CA MET A 165 6.46 -21.73 -2.21
C MET A 165 7.27 -21.48 -3.50
N LEU A 166 8.50 -21.01 -3.37
CA LEU A 166 9.40 -20.68 -4.50
C LEU A 166 10.26 -21.87 -4.95
N GLY A 167 10.25 -22.99 -4.23
CA GLY A 167 10.96 -24.22 -4.60
C GLY A 167 12.48 -24.10 -4.43
N TRP A 168 12.95 -23.60 -3.29
CA TRP A 168 14.38 -23.36 -3.05
C TRP A 168 15.22 -24.65 -3.19
N PRO A 169 16.24 -24.70 -4.09
CA PRO A 169 17.08 -25.88 -4.24
C PRO A 169 17.89 -26.19 -2.98
N SER A 170 17.99 -27.46 -2.60
CA SER A 170 18.76 -27.89 -1.42
C SER A 170 20.25 -27.54 -1.51
N ASP A 171 20.81 -27.49 -2.72
CA ASP A 171 22.23 -27.17 -2.94
C ASP A 171 22.55 -25.67 -2.76
N LEU A 172 21.51 -24.82 -2.60
CA LEU A 172 21.64 -23.37 -2.44
C LEU A 172 21.32 -22.90 -1.00
N ILE A 173 21.33 -23.82 -0.03
CA ILE A 173 21.02 -23.50 1.38
C ILE A 173 21.96 -22.42 1.93
N ASP A 174 23.26 -22.47 1.64
CA ASP A 174 24.22 -21.45 2.11
C ASP A 174 23.91 -20.06 1.53
N HIS A 175 23.49 -20.02 0.25
CA HIS A 175 23.07 -18.77 -0.37
C HIS A 175 21.77 -18.24 0.26
N LEU A 176 20.80 -19.12 0.52
CA LEU A 176 19.57 -18.76 1.21
C LEU A 176 19.87 -18.21 2.62
N LEU A 177 20.75 -18.88 3.37
CA LEU A 177 21.21 -18.43 4.69
C LEU A 177 21.90 -17.07 4.58
N SER A 178 22.67 -16.81 3.53
CA SER A 178 23.32 -15.52 3.33
C SER A 178 22.34 -14.35 3.11
N ILE A 179 21.16 -14.65 2.56
CA ILE A 179 20.06 -13.68 2.39
C ILE A 179 19.34 -13.48 3.72
N LEU A 180 19.00 -14.57 4.41
CA LEU A 180 18.20 -14.57 5.64
C LEU A 180 18.98 -14.16 6.88
N TRP A 181 20.29 -14.39 6.93
CA TRP A 181 21.17 -14.09 8.06
C TRP A 181 22.55 -13.62 7.58
N PRO A 182 22.67 -12.37 7.06
CA PRO A 182 23.94 -11.85 6.52
C PRO A 182 25.11 -11.87 7.51
N SER A 183 24.84 -11.94 8.82
CA SER A 183 25.86 -12.07 9.87
C SER A 183 26.71 -13.33 9.72
N HIS A 184 26.14 -14.41 9.17
CA HIS A 184 26.89 -15.64 8.92
C HIS A 184 28.05 -15.44 7.93
N LEU A 185 27.84 -14.67 6.85
CA LEU A 185 28.90 -14.36 5.87
C LEU A 185 30.04 -13.56 6.52
N ARG A 186 29.73 -12.64 7.43
CA ARG A 186 30.73 -11.80 8.11
C ARG A 186 31.60 -12.59 9.08
N SER A 187 31.09 -13.69 9.63
CA SER A 187 31.84 -14.59 10.51
C SER A 187 32.73 -15.58 9.75
N GLY A 188 32.85 -15.46 8.42
CA GLY A 188 33.74 -16.29 7.61
C GLY A 188 33.32 -17.76 7.54
N GLY A 189 32.02 -18.06 7.67
CA GLY A 189 31.51 -19.44 7.67
C GLY A 189 31.75 -20.20 8.98
N GLN A 190 31.99 -19.49 10.09
CA GLN A 190 31.91 -20.11 11.42
C GLN A 190 30.50 -20.63 11.69
N GLN A 191 30.42 -21.74 12.46
CA GLN A 191 29.15 -22.33 12.87
C GLN A 191 28.27 -21.30 13.60
N LEU A 192 26.96 -21.45 13.42
CA LEU A 192 25.97 -20.58 14.05
C LEU A 192 25.98 -20.80 15.57
N SER A 193 26.18 -19.72 16.32
CA SER A 193 26.09 -19.76 17.79
C SER A 193 24.68 -20.07 18.26
N ALA A 194 24.50 -20.42 19.54
CA ALA A 194 23.17 -20.59 20.12
C ALA A 194 22.31 -19.31 19.98
N ALA A 195 22.95 -18.14 20.12
CA ALA A 195 22.32 -16.84 19.96
C ALA A 195 21.91 -16.56 18.51
N ASP A 196 22.73 -16.97 17.52
CA ASP A 196 22.38 -16.89 16.09
C ASP A 196 21.16 -17.77 15.80
N ARG A 197 21.18 -19.02 16.27
CA ARG A 197 20.08 -19.97 16.04
C ARG A 197 18.77 -19.48 16.67
N ARG A 198 18.81 -19.00 17.92
CA ARG A 198 17.62 -18.45 18.60
C ARG A 198 17.04 -17.25 17.85
N SER A 199 17.90 -16.32 17.43
CA SER A 199 17.49 -15.09 16.75
C SER A 199 16.94 -15.37 15.35
N LEU A 200 17.68 -16.15 14.55
CA LEU A 200 17.26 -16.55 13.22
C LEU A 200 15.96 -17.35 13.26
N TRP A 201 15.83 -18.31 14.18
CA TRP A 201 14.61 -19.11 14.31
C TRP A 201 13.38 -18.26 14.67
N ALA A 202 13.52 -17.25 15.53
CA ALA A 202 12.45 -16.30 15.83
C ALA A 202 12.07 -15.42 14.62
N LEU A 203 13.03 -15.04 13.79
CA LEU A 203 12.77 -14.30 12.55
C LEU A 203 12.08 -15.17 11.48
N MET A 204 12.44 -16.46 11.37
CA MET A 204 11.82 -17.38 10.42
C MET A 204 10.34 -17.65 10.70
N GLN A 205 9.89 -17.43 11.94
CA GLN A 205 8.49 -17.55 12.33
C GLN A 205 7.64 -16.33 11.91
N GLN A 206 8.25 -15.33 11.25
CA GLN A 206 7.59 -14.08 10.87
C GLN A 206 7.43 -14.01 9.34
N PRO A 207 6.22 -14.16 8.79
CA PRO A 207 5.98 -14.10 7.34
C PRO A 207 6.45 -12.82 6.68
N GLU A 208 6.23 -11.65 7.31
CA GLU A 208 6.67 -10.34 6.79
C GLU A 208 8.20 -10.29 6.66
N TYR A 209 8.95 -10.87 7.60
CA TYR A 209 10.41 -10.94 7.54
C TYR A 209 10.89 -11.73 6.33
N LEU A 210 10.34 -12.94 6.13
CA LEU A 210 10.70 -13.80 4.99
C LEU A 210 10.39 -13.13 3.66
N THR A 211 9.20 -12.54 3.58
CA THR A 211 8.73 -11.78 2.42
C THR A 211 9.71 -10.63 2.10
N PHE A 212 10.09 -9.83 3.10
CA PHE A 212 10.97 -8.68 2.87
C PHE A 212 12.44 -9.04 2.66
N ARG A 213 12.92 -10.18 3.18
CA ARG A 213 14.28 -10.66 2.91
C ARG A 213 14.42 -11.31 1.54
N ILE A 214 13.42 -12.07 1.10
CA ILE A 214 13.51 -12.86 -0.14
C ILE A 214 13.03 -12.09 -1.37
N LEU A 215 11.99 -11.26 -1.22
CA LEU A 215 11.38 -10.54 -2.34
C LEU A 215 11.92 -9.11 -2.64
N PRO A 216 13.08 -8.61 -2.16
CA PRO A 216 13.58 -7.28 -2.57
C PRO A 216 13.69 -7.08 -4.08
N LEU A 217 13.89 -8.16 -4.87
CA LEU A 217 13.94 -8.10 -6.33
C LEU A 217 12.58 -7.83 -6.98
N SER A 218 11.47 -8.16 -6.30
CA SER A 218 10.12 -7.70 -6.68
C SER A 218 10.03 -6.18 -6.62
N ARG A 219 10.91 -5.59 -5.79
CA ARG A 219 11.18 -4.17 -5.78
C ARG A 219 9.98 -3.43 -5.14
N VAL A 220 8.88 -4.10 -4.79
CA VAL A 220 7.71 -3.54 -4.09
C VAL A 220 7.81 -3.67 -2.57
N THR A 221 8.74 -4.47 -2.05
CA THR A 221 8.97 -4.64 -0.61
C THR A 221 10.07 -3.70 -0.10
N PRO A 222 10.04 -3.31 1.19
CA PRO A 222 11.13 -2.57 1.81
C PRO A 222 12.37 -3.46 1.93
N LYS A 223 13.55 -2.87 1.85
CA LYS A 223 14.80 -3.56 2.17
C LYS A 223 14.92 -3.76 3.68
N VAL A 224 15.27 -4.97 4.10
CA VAL A 224 15.69 -5.22 5.48
C VAL A 224 17.17 -4.84 5.63
N ILE A 225 17.47 -3.88 6.48
CA ILE A 225 18.81 -3.35 6.74
C ILE A 225 19.59 -4.31 7.63
N GLY A 226 18.99 -4.78 8.71
CA GLY A 226 19.64 -5.62 9.71
C GLY A 226 18.63 -6.26 10.66
N SER A 227 19.13 -7.00 11.65
CA SER A 227 18.31 -7.63 12.68
C SER A 227 18.98 -7.59 14.06
N CYS A 228 18.17 -7.69 15.09
CA CYS A 228 18.61 -7.95 16.46
C CYS A 228 17.59 -8.83 17.17
N GLY A 229 18.00 -10.05 17.53
CA GLY A 229 17.07 -11.04 18.10
C GLY A 229 15.90 -11.32 17.16
N HIS A 230 14.68 -11.19 17.68
CA HIS A 230 13.43 -11.33 16.93
C HIS A 230 13.02 -10.07 16.15
N MET A 231 13.67 -8.93 16.38
CA MET A 231 13.36 -7.68 15.69
C MET A 231 14.24 -7.50 14.46
N TYR A 232 13.68 -6.91 13.39
CA TYR A 232 14.40 -6.57 12.18
C TYR A 232 14.21 -5.10 11.80
N GLU A 233 15.28 -4.48 11.30
CA GLU A 233 15.30 -3.10 10.83
C GLU A 233 14.98 -3.06 9.33
N VAL A 234 14.04 -2.22 8.93
CA VAL A 234 13.73 -1.95 7.52
C VAL A 234 14.13 -0.54 7.10
N GLU A 235 14.31 -0.31 5.80
CA GLU A 235 14.52 1.02 5.27
C GLU A 235 13.43 2.00 5.72
N SER A 236 13.83 3.23 6.02
CA SER A 236 12.87 4.26 6.40
C SER A 236 12.11 4.75 5.18
N LEU A 237 10.79 4.55 5.20
CA LEU A 237 9.88 4.99 4.15
C LEU A 237 9.02 6.15 4.64
N VAL A 238 8.74 7.10 3.75
CA VAL A 238 7.76 8.15 4.04
C VAL A 238 6.37 7.57 3.84
N ALA A 239 5.67 7.29 4.94
CA ALA A 239 4.32 6.75 4.91
C ALA A 239 3.39 7.64 4.06
N PHE A 240 2.75 7.02 3.07
CA PHE A 240 1.79 7.70 2.23
C PHE A 240 0.43 7.71 2.93
N ARG A 241 -0.08 8.91 3.23
CA ARG A 241 -1.42 9.07 3.82
C ARG A 241 -2.21 10.00 2.94
N MET A 242 -3.33 9.54 2.42
CA MET A 242 -4.20 10.39 1.62
C MET A 242 -4.68 11.60 2.43
N LYS A 243 -4.57 12.78 1.84
CA LYS A 243 -4.96 14.08 2.41
C LYS A 243 -5.59 14.91 1.29
N GLY A 244 -6.52 15.80 1.64
CA GLY A 244 -7.31 16.53 0.64
C GLY A 244 -6.49 17.27 -0.43
N TYR A 245 -5.33 17.83 -0.06
CA TYR A 245 -4.47 18.53 -1.03
C TYR A 245 -3.80 17.61 -2.06
N TYR A 246 -3.74 16.29 -1.83
CA TYR A 246 -3.23 15.33 -2.81
C TYR A 246 -4.16 15.12 -4.01
N MET A 247 -5.40 15.59 -3.95
CA MET A 247 -6.32 15.54 -5.09
C MET A 247 -5.80 16.32 -6.30
N ASN A 248 -4.99 17.36 -6.08
CA ASN A 248 -4.31 18.11 -7.15
C ASN A 248 -3.17 17.31 -7.81
N LEU A 249 -2.71 16.22 -7.17
CA LEU A 249 -1.65 15.35 -7.63
C LEU A 249 -2.15 13.95 -8.06
N LYS A 250 -3.48 13.74 -8.11
CA LYS A 250 -4.10 12.44 -8.40
C LYS A 250 -3.56 11.75 -9.66
N GLY A 251 -3.23 12.52 -10.70
CA GLY A 251 -2.60 11.98 -11.91
C GLY A 251 -1.20 11.38 -11.68
N LYS A 252 -0.36 12.05 -10.88
CA LYS A 252 0.96 11.52 -10.50
C LYS A 252 0.81 10.29 -9.61
N ILE A 253 -0.10 10.33 -8.64
CA ILE A 253 -0.39 9.21 -7.75
C ILE A 253 -0.86 8.00 -8.55
N LEU A 254 -1.76 8.17 -9.51
CA LEU A 254 -2.20 7.10 -10.42
C LEU A 254 -1.03 6.43 -11.13
N VAL A 255 -0.08 7.21 -11.65
CA VAL A 255 1.11 6.66 -12.32
C VAL A 255 1.96 5.82 -11.36
N HIS A 256 2.13 6.27 -10.11
CA HIS A 256 2.90 5.51 -9.11
C HIS A 256 2.17 4.23 -8.69
N LEU A 257 0.84 4.29 -8.52
CA LEU A 257 0.02 3.11 -8.25
C LEU A 257 0.11 2.09 -9.39
N MET A 258 0.07 2.55 -10.64
CA MET A 258 0.20 1.69 -11.82
C MET A 258 1.61 1.11 -11.96
N GLY A 259 2.64 1.86 -11.58
CA GLY A 259 4.01 1.34 -11.50
C GLY A 259 4.16 0.27 -10.43
N THR A 260 3.54 0.45 -9.27
CA THR A 260 3.49 -0.60 -8.24
C THR A 260 2.70 -1.82 -8.72
N LEU A 261 1.53 -1.62 -9.36
CA LEU A 261 0.71 -2.71 -9.90
C LEU A 261 1.45 -3.53 -10.96
N LYS A 262 2.18 -2.88 -11.86
CA LYS A 262 3.05 -3.53 -12.86
C LYS A 262 3.98 -4.55 -12.20
N LEU A 263 4.67 -4.15 -11.14
CA LEU A 263 5.67 -4.97 -10.46
C LEU A 263 5.08 -6.20 -9.76
N PHE A 264 3.84 -6.13 -9.28
CA PHE A 264 3.14 -7.30 -8.77
C PHE A 264 2.96 -8.39 -9.85
N TYR A 265 2.80 -8.00 -11.12
CA TYR A 265 2.59 -8.94 -12.23
C TYR A 265 3.87 -9.44 -12.93
N GLU A 266 5.02 -8.78 -12.73
CA GLU A 266 6.28 -9.09 -13.44
C GLU A 266 7.26 -9.94 -12.63
N PHE A 267 6.97 -10.23 -11.37
CA PHE A 267 7.88 -10.99 -10.52
C PHE A 267 7.93 -12.49 -10.86
N LEU A 268 9.14 -13.02 -11.13
CA LEU A 268 9.56 -14.44 -11.18
C LEU A 268 8.63 -15.49 -11.85
N ASN A 269 7.76 -15.10 -12.79
CA ASN A 269 6.66 -15.98 -13.25
C ASN A 269 5.76 -16.47 -12.10
N GLU A 270 5.79 -15.75 -10.97
CA GLU A 270 5.07 -16.02 -9.74
C GLU A 270 4.48 -14.68 -9.26
N PRO A 271 3.40 -14.19 -9.92
CA PRO A 271 2.83 -12.89 -9.63
C PRO A 271 2.47 -12.75 -8.16
N LEU A 272 2.91 -11.65 -7.56
CA LEU A 272 2.65 -11.35 -6.17
C LEU A 272 1.19 -10.93 -5.97
N GLN A 273 0.56 -11.51 -4.96
CA GLN A 273 -0.85 -11.35 -4.63
C GLN A 273 -0.97 -10.50 -3.37
N TRP A 274 -1.52 -9.29 -3.51
CA TRP A 274 -1.68 -8.39 -2.38
C TRP A 274 -3.14 -8.39 -1.91
N CYS A 275 -3.34 -8.78 -0.66
CA CYS A 275 -4.65 -8.95 -0.05
C CYS A 275 -4.96 -7.95 1.07
N ASP A 276 -4.18 -6.88 1.23
CA ASP A 276 -4.50 -5.76 2.14
C ASP A 276 -4.17 -4.41 1.50
N VAL A 277 -4.84 -4.14 0.38
CA VAL A 277 -4.63 -2.97 -0.46
C VAL A 277 -5.23 -1.74 0.21
N ARG A 278 -4.37 -0.86 0.73
CA ARG A 278 -4.77 0.42 1.31
C ARG A 278 -3.65 1.45 1.17
N PHE A 279 -4.00 2.73 1.17
CA PHE A 279 -3.01 3.81 1.04
C PHE A 279 -2.05 3.90 2.23
N ASP A 280 -2.55 3.63 3.44
CA ASP A 280 -1.77 3.64 4.69
C ASP A 280 -0.68 2.55 4.73
N ASN A 281 -0.84 1.48 3.96
CA ASN A 281 0.14 0.43 3.77
C ASN A 281 1.19 0.77 2.68
N LEU A 282 1.12 1.94 2.04
CA LEU A 282 2.07 2.38 1.01
C LEU A 282 3.04 3.42 1.55
N GLY A 283 4.29 3.33 1.12
CA GLY A 283 5.38 4.23 1.46
C GLY A 283 6.10 4.75 0.22
N LEU A 284 6.71 5.91 0.35
CA LEU A 284 7.60 6.48 -0.65
C LEU A 284 9.04 6.24 -0.23
N SER A 285 9.84 5.67 -1.14
CA SER A 285 11.28 5.53 -0.98
C SER A 285 12.00 6.60 -1.82
N ALA A 286 13.07 7.18 -1.28
CA ALA A 286 13.91 8.12 -2.02
C ALA A 286 14.63 7.43 -3.20
N GLU A 287 14.84 6.11 -3.13
CA GLU A 287 15.49 5.34 -4.18
C GLU A 287 14.56 5.06 -5.37
N TYR A 288 13.24 5.13 -5.17
CA TYR A 288 12.25 4.63 -6.11
C TYR A 288 11.17 5.67 -6.44
N PRO A 289 11.47 6.64 -7.31
CA PRO A 289 10.66 7.86 -7.48
C PRO A 289 9.38 7.69 -8.30
N LYS A 290 9.07 6.50 -8.84
CA LYS A 290 7.93 6.26 -9.76
C LYS A 290 6.98 5.15 -9.30
N ARG A 291 7.04 4.79 -8.03
CA ARG A 291 6.27 3.68 -7.45
C ARG A 291 6.18 3.83 -5.95
N PHE A 292 5.19 3.18 -5.37
CA PHE A 292 5.11 2.95 -3.94
C PHE A 292 5.82 1.66 -3.54
N VAL A 293 6.34 1.66 -2.33
CA VAL A 293 6.84 0.48 -1.60
C VAL A 293 5.78 0.09 -0.57
N MET A 294 5.53 -1.20 -0.41
CA MET A 294 4.54 -1.74 0.51
C MET A 294 5.15 -1.82 1.91
N MET A 295 4.66 -1.00 2.83
CA MET A 295 5.19 -0.92 4.19
C MET A 295 4.72 -2.07 5.09
N ASP A 296 3.62 -2.72 4.75
CA ASP A 296 3.02 -3.81 5.49
C ASP A 296 2.98 -5.04 4.61
N GLY A 297 3.72 -6.11 4.96
CA GLY A 297 3.88 -7.33 4.20
C GLY A 297 2.98 -8.49 4.64
N ASP A 298 2.16 -8.31 5.68
CA ASP A 298 1.47 -9.42 6.38
C ASP A 298 0.51 -10.21 5.46
N LEU A 299 -0.07 -9.53 4.48
CA LEU A 299 -1.00 -10.09 3.50
C LEU A 299 -0.48 -9.95 2.06
N LEU A 300 0.85 -10.10 1.89
CA LEU A 300 1.51 -10.28 0.61
C LEU A 300 1.89 -11.74 0.41
N PHE A 301 1.47 -12.32 -0.70
CA PHE A 301 1.74 -13.72 -0.99
C PHE A 301 2.31 -13.91 -2.39
N THR A 302 3.02 -15.01 -2.61
CA THR A 302 3.17 -15.56 -3.96
C THR A 302 1.84 -16.14 -4.43
N GLU A 303 1.66 -16.31 -5.74
CA GLU A 303 0.44 -16.90 -6.31
C GLU A 303 0.18 -18.30 -5.73
N SER A 304 1.22 -19.12 -5.66
CA SER A 304 1.21 -20.48 -5.14
C SER A 304 0.87 -20.52 -3.66
N LYS A 305 1.49 -19.67 -2.83
CA LYS A 305 1.17 -19.57 -1.40
C LYS A 305 -0.29 -19.17 -1.18
N LEU A 306 -0.77 -18.11 -1.86
CA LEU A 306 -2.15 -17.69 -1.70
C LEU A 306 -3.12 -18.78 -2.13
N LYS A 307 -2.86 -19.44 -3.27
CA LYS A 307 -3.67 -20.55 -3.75
C LYS A 307 -3.74 -21.69 -2.74
N ALA A 308 -2.60 -22.07 -2.14
CA ALA A 308 -2.56 -23.09 -1.11
C ALA A 308 -3.36 -22.67 0.14
N LEU A 309 -3.18 -21.45 0.63
CA LEU A 309 -3.93 -20.91 1.77
C LEU A 309 -5.44 -20.92 1.50
N MET A 310 -5.87 -20.38 0.35
CA MET A 310 -7.28 -20.32 -0.04
C MET A 310 -7.88 -21.71 -0.14
N THR A 311 -7.26 -22.62 -0.92
CA THR A 311 -7.80 -23.97 -1.16
C THR A 311 -7.77 -24.90 0.07
N SER A 312 -7.02 -24.53 1.11
CA SER A 312 -7.04 -25.22 2.40
C SER A 312 -8.26 -24.87 3.27
N LYS A 313 -8.90 -23.71 3.04
CA LYS A 313 -10.03 -23.24 3.85
C LYS A 313 -11.31 -24.00 3.51
N THR A 314 -12.03 -24.40 4.55
CA THR A 314 -13.41 -24.90 4.44
C THR A 314 -14.39 -23.73 4.42
N CYS A 315 -15.51 -23.89 3.73
CA CYS A 315 -16.51 -22.85 3.54
C CYS A 315 -17.94 -23.41 3.50
N LYS A 316 -18.90 -22.54 3.80
CA LYS A 316 -20.33 -22.78 3.57
C LYS A 316 -20.88 -21.86 2.49
N THR A 317 -20.33 -20.66 2.40
CA THR A 317 -20.72 -19.60 1.47
C THR A 317 -19.47 -18.96 0.86
N ASP A 318 -19.65 -18.25 -0.27
CA ASP A 318 -18.56 -17.51 -0.91
C ASP A 318 -17.93 -16.46 0.03
N ALA A 319 -18.69 -15.92 0.98
CA ALA A 319 -18.18 -14.95 1.96
C ALA A 319 -17.15 -15.55 2.93
N ASP A 320 -17.15 -16.87 3.13
CA ASP A 320 -16.14 -17.56 3.95
C ASP A 320 -14.78 -17.66 3.21
N CYS A 321 -14.80 -17.46 1.90
CA CYS A 321 -13.65 -17.57 1.00
C CYS A 321 -12.97 -16.24 0.75
N ALA A 322 -12.59 -15.56 1.84
CA ALA A 322 -11.81 -14.35 1.82
C ALA A 322 -10.54 -14.46 2.67
N ILE A 323 -9.45 -13.91 2.16
CA ILE A 323 -8.23 -13.57 2.90
C ILE A 323 -8.00 -12.10 2.60
N GLY A 324 -8.33 -11.22 3.55
CA GLY A 324 -8.35 -9.78 3.33
C GLY A 324 -9.18 -9.40 2.09
N ASP A 325 -8.56 -8.70 1.13
CA ASP A 325 -9.16 -8.27 -0.13
C ASP A 325 -9.20 -9.36 -1.22
N CYS A 326 -8.53 -10.49 -1.00
CA CYS A 326 -8.51 -11.60 -1.94
C CYS A 326 -9.71 -12.51 -1.70
N THR A 327 -10.55 -12.68 -2.71
CA THR A 327 -11.79 -13.45 -2.60
C THR A 327 -11.80 -14.64 -3.55
N SER A 328 -12.68 -15.61 -3.27
CA SER A 328 -12.90 -16.82 -4.06
C SER A 328 -14.34 -17.31 -3.90
N ARG A 329 -14.70 -18.39 -4.59
CA ARG A 329 -15.99 -19.07 -4.45
C ARG A 329 -15.86 -20.33 -3.60
N CYS A 330 -16.91 -20.62 -2.85
CA CYS A 330 -17.06 -21.87 -2.16
C CYS A 330 -17.45 -22.97 -3.16
N GLN A 331 -16.66 -24.04 -3.22
CA GLN A 331 -16.87 -25.16 -4.12
C GLN A 331 -17.81 -26.19 -3.51
N ALA A 332 -18.29 -27.12 -4.34
CA ALA A 332 -19.25 -28.15 -3.95
C ALA A 332 -18.72 -29.13 -2.89
N ASP A 333 -17.39 -29.21 -2.72
CA ASP A 333 -16.71 -30.02 -1.70
C ASP A 333 -16.55 -29.28 -0.35
N PHE A 334 -17.22 -28.14 -0.17
CA PHE A 334 -17.12 -27.27 1.00
C PHE A 334 -15.71 -26.72 1.23
N LYS A 335 -14.92 -26.57 0.17
CA LYS A 335 -13.63 -25.88 0.19
C LYS A 335 -13.64 -24.65 -0.71
N CYS A 336 -12.82 -23.68 -0.36
CA CYS A 336 -12.65 -22.50 -1.20
C CYS A 336 -11.85 -22.84 -2.46
N GLY A 337 -12.20 -22.21 -3.59
CA GLY A 337 -11.39 -22.27 -4.81
C GLY A 337 -10.15 -21.39 -4.76
N PRO A 338 -9.34 -21.37 -5.84
CA PRO A 338 -8.30 -20.34 -6.01
C PRO A 338 -8.90 -18.93 -6.08
N ARG A 339 -8.07 -17.91 -5.84
CA ARG A 339 -8.47 -16.49 -5.95
C ARG A 339 -9.24 -16.23 -7.24
N ASN A 340 -10.36 -15.50 -7.17
CA ASN A 340 -11.22 -15.20 -8.31
C ASN A 340 -11.20 -13.74 -8.76
N ASN A 341 -10.81 -12.80 -7.89
CA ASN A 341 -10.58 -11.40 -8.21
C ASN A 341 -9.09 -11.15 -8.49
N GLU A 342 -8.75 -10.08 -9.20
CA GLU A 342 -7.37 -9.73 -9.56
C GLU A 342 -6.82 -8.59 -8.69
N ASN A 343 -5.49 -8.43 -8.66
CA ASN A 343 -4.87 -7.25 -8.04
C ASN A 343 -5.41 -5.96 -8.67
N LEU A 344 -5.62 -5.96 -9.99
CA LEU A 344 -6.21 -4.82 -10.70
C LEU A 344 -7.59 -4.45 -10.13
N ASP A 345 -8.46 -5.43 -9.89
CA ASP A 345 -9.83 -5.18 -9.41
C ASP A 345 -9.79 -4.48 -8.04
N VAL A 346 -8.96 -5.01 -7.13
CA VAL A 346 -8.79 -4.44 -5.78
C VAL A 346 -8.16 -3.05 -5.82
N PHE A 347 -7.16 -2.83 -6.69
CA PHE A 347 -6.56 -1.49 -6.89
C PHE A 347 -7.59 -0.47 -7.39
N CYS A 348 -8.40 -0.89 -8.36
CA CYS A 348 -9.46 -0.07 -8.92
C CYS A 348 -10.47 0.32 -7.83
N GLU A 349 -10.97 -0.66 -7.08
CA GLU A 349 -11.94 -0.44 -6.01
C GLU A 349 -11.38 0.42 -4.87
N LYS A 350 -10.24 0.04 -4.30
CA LYS A 350 -9.78 0.60 -3.02
C LYS A 350 -8.92 1.85 -3.15
N LEU A 351 -8.24 2.04 -4.29
CA LEU A 351 -7.29 3.14 -4.46
C LEU A 351 -7.75 4.11 -5.55
N ILE A 352 -8.06 3.62 -6.75
CA ILE A 352 -8.30 4.48 -7.92
C ILE A 352 -9.68 5.13 -7.84
N ASN A 353 -10.71 4.38 -7.46
CA ASN A 353 -12.05 4.95 -7.26
C ASN A 353 -12.05 5.99 -6.12
N LYS A 354 -11.24 5.80 -5.06
CA LYS A 354 -11.06 6.83 -4.01
C LYS A 354 -10.42 8.12 -4.55
N LEU A 355 -9.59 8.05 -5.59
CA LEU A 355 -8.91 9.22 -6.19
C LEU A 355 -9.74 9.92 -7.29
N PHE A 356 -10.52 9.17 -8.05
CA PHE A 356 -11.18 9.66 -9.26
C PHE A 356 -12.70 9.58 -9.21
N GLY A 357 -13.30 8.88 -8.25
CA GLY A 357 -14.74 8.66 -8.17
C GLY A 357 -15.26 8.07 -9.48
N ASN A 358 -16.28 8.72 -10.04
CA ASN A 358 -16.85 8.36 -11.35
C ASN A 358 -16.17 9.06 -12.53
N ALA A 359 -15.11 9.87 -12.29
CA ALA A 359 -14.44 10.61 -13.35
C ALA A 359 -13.45 9.71 -14.09
N TRP A 360 -13.80 9.31 -15.31
CA TRP A 360 -12.94 8.50 -16.17
C TRP A 360 -12.91 8.98 -17.61
N SER A 361 -11.89 8.55 -18.34
CA SER A 361 -11.73 8.84 -19.76
C SER A 361 -11.23 7.61 -20.48
N LYS A 362 -11.84 7.29 -21.63
CA LYS A 362 -11.36 6.24 -22.56
C LYS A 362 -9.93 6.49 -23.04
N SER A 363 -9.49 7.76 -23.08
CA SER A 363 -8.11 8.10 -23.49
C SER A 363 -7.07 7.75 -22.42
N ASN A 364 -7.47 7.72 -21.14
CA ASN A 364 -6.58 7.31 -20.06
C ASN A 364 -6.71 5.79 -19.88
N LYS A 365 -5.76 5.03 -20.44
CA LYS A 365 -5.79 3.56 -20.42
C LYS A 365 -5.86 2.96 -19.01
N TYR A 366 -5.24 3.62 -18.03
CA TYR A 366 -5.28 3.16 -16.63
C TYR A 366 -6.66 3.30 -16.01
N LEU A 367 -7.30 4.46 -16.15
CA LEU A 367 -8.66 4.67 -15.66
C LEU A 367 -9.65 3.80 -16.45
N ASN A 368 -9.48 3.69 -17.76
CA ASN A 368 -10.32 2.84 -18.60
C ASN A 368 -10.29 1.37 -18.12
N ALA A 369 -9.14 0.85 -17.72
CA ALA A 369 -9.04 -0.53 -17.21
C ALA A 369 -9.87 -0.77 -15.94
N CYS A 370 -10.09 0.25 -15.11
CA CYS A 370 -10.93 0.18 -13.91
C CYS A 370 -12.43 0.32 -14.17
N HIS A 371 -12.82 1.05 -15.21
CA HIS A 371 -14.24 1.29 -15.52
C HIS A 371 -14.80 0.37 -16.60
N ASP A 372 -13.95 -0.28 -17.40
CA ASP A 372 -14.39 -1.23 -18.41
C ASP A 372 -14.87 -2.54 -17.75
N THR A 373 -16.19 -2.71 -17.77
CA THR A 373 -16.90 -3.91 -17.29
C THR A 373 -17.28 -4.87 -18.40
N VAL A 374 -17.06 -4.51 -19.67
CA VAL A 374 -17.44 -5.31 -20.83
C VAL A 374 -16.30 -6.23 -21.24
N THR A 375 -15.07 -5.71 -21.19
CA THR A 375 -13.88 -6.46 -21.57
C THR A 375 -13.45 -7.40 -20.44
N ASN A 376 -13.10 -8.64 -20.79
CA ASN A 376 -12.60 -9.60 -19.82
C ASN A 376 -11.27 -9.14 -19.19
N THR A 377 -10.98 -9.61 -17.97
CA THR A 377 -9.82 -9.14 -17.20
C THR A 377 -8.48 -9.43 -17.88
N THR A 378 -8.35 -10.57 -18.56
CA THR A 378 -7.13 -10.94 -19.29
C THR A 378 -6.79 -9.94 -20.39
N THR A 379 -7.77 -9.54 -21.21
CA THR A 379 -7.57 -8.54 -22.25
C THR A 379 -7.23 -7.18 -21.65
N LYS A 380 -7.90 -6.76 -20.56
CA LYS A 380 -7.57 -5.52 -19.84
C LYS A 380 -6.11 -5.52 -19.34
N LEU A 381 -5.66 -6.62 -18.76
CA LEU A 381 -4.28 -6.77 -18.29
C LEU A 381 -3.26 -6.74 -19.43
N ASN A 382 -3.57 -7.34 -20.58
CA ASN A 382 -2.69 -7.30 -21.75
C ASN A 382 -2.55 -5.87 -22.30
N ASP A 383 -3.63 -5.11 -22.37
CA ASP A 383 -3.59 -3.70 -22.77
C ASP A 383 -2.81 -2.83 -21.77
N LEU A 384 -2.94 -3.13 -20.46
CA LEU A 384 -2.15 -2.49 -19.42
C LEU A 384 -0.66 -2.82 -19.54
N ARG A 385 -0.30 -4.09 -19.78
CA ARG A 385 1.10 -4.50 -20.01
C ARG A 385 1.72 -3.77 -21.20
N LEU A 386 0.98 -3.67 -22.31
CA LEU A 386 1.41 -2.85 -23.44
C LEU A 386 1.58 -1.39 -23.04
N THR A 387 0.69 -0.84 -22.21
CA THR A 387 0.81 0.55 -21.75
C THR A 387 2.05 0.74 -20.87
N TRP A 388 2.26 -0.14 -19.91
CA TRP A 388 3.40 -0.13 -18.99
C TRP A 388 4.74 -0.18 -19.71
N SER A 389 4.86 -0.96 -20.79
CA SER A 389 6.11 -1.04 -21.55
C SER A 389 6.50 0.28 -22.21
N TRP A 390 5.54 1.15 -22.54
CA TRP A 390 5.80 2.47 -23.14
C TRP A 390 5.97 3.58 -22.11
N THR A 391 5.16 3.58 -21.05
CA THR A 391 5.05 4.74 -20.13
C THR A 391 5.79 4.56 -18.81
N LEU A 392 6.10 3.32 -18.45
CA LEU A 392 6.75 2.93 -17.19
C LEU A 392 7.88 1.94 -17.48
N SER A 393 8.64 2.17 -18.56
CA SER A 393 9.75 1.29 -18.95
C SER A 393 10.91 1.29 -17.95
N ASP A 394 11.04 2.35 -17.17
CA ASP A 394 12.08 2.54 -16.14
C ASP A 394 11.62 2.17 -14.73
N VAL A 395 10.34 1.83 -14.56
CA VAL A 395 9.84 1.07 -13.41
C VAL A 395 10.05 -0.39 -13.71
#